data_AF-A0A662UQS3-F1
#
_entry.id   AF-A0A662UQS3-F1
#
_cell.length_a   1.000
_cell.length_b   1.000
_cell.length_c   1.000
_cell.angle_alpha   90.00
_cell.angle_beta   90.00
_cell.angle_gamma   90.00
#
_symmetry.space_group_name_H-M   'P 1'
#
loop_
_entity.id
_entity.type
_entity.pdbx_description
1 polymer ?
#
loop_
_entity_poly.entity_id
_entity_poly.type
_entity_poly.pdbx_seq_one_letter_code
_entity_poly.pdbx_strand_id
1 'polypeptide(L)'
;MNDLIKIVKSLIETPSLSGEEKDIAYLIRDFLNDYGVDKSFIDKYGNVIGIIKGGLNRTIVFEGHMDHVPPGNISNWKYDPYKPEIIENRIYGRGAVDMKGAIGSMIYSIPKVSKKDIPSIYYIFVPYEEISEGVLFKKALEETLNLRPDLVVLGEATNLDLYIGQRGR
;
A
#
# COMPACT_ATOMS: atom_id res chain seq x y z
N MET A 1 -2.14 -4.15 17.72
CA MET A 1 -2.15 -2.68 17.54
C MET A 1 -0.74 -2.12 17.47
N ASN A 2 0.17 -2.45 18.40
CA ASN A 2 1.55 -1.94 18.39
C ASN A 2 2.31 -2.26 17.09
N ASP A 3 2.12 -3.45 16.51
CA ASP A 3 2.82 -3.83 15.28
C ASP A 3 2.31 -3.07 14.04
N LEU A 4 0.99 -2.82 13.95
CA LEU A 4 0.42 -1.95 12.93
C LEU A 4 1.04 -0.56 12.98
N ILE A 5 1.07 0.03 14.18
CA ILE A 5 1.67 1.35 14.39
C ILE A 5 3.13 1.35 13.94
N LYS A 6 3.90 0.31 14.29
CA LYS A 6 5.31 0.19 13.86
C LYS A 6 5.43 0.14 12.33
N ILE A 7 4.62 -0.66 11.64
CA ILE A 7 4.63 -0.71 10.17
C ILE A 7 4.38 0.69 9.61
N VAL A 8 3.27 1.33 10.00
CA VAL A 8 2.89 2.65 9.46
C VAL A 8 3.97 3.70 9.75
N LYS A 9 4.57 3.69 10.95
CA LYS A 9 5.68 4.58 11.27
C LYS A 9 6.87 4.35 10.34
N SER A 10 7.32 3.11 10.16
CA SER A 10 8.43 2.80 9.26
C SER A 10 8.16 3.21 7.81
N LEU A 11 6.92 3.07 7.34
CA LEU A 11 6.54 3.54 6.00
C LEU A 11 6.63 5.07 5.91
N ILE A 12 6.14 5.82 6.90
CA ILE A 12 6.22 7.30 6.92
C ILE A 12 7.67 7.78 7.04
N GLU A 13 8.48 7.10 7.86
CA GLU A 13 9.92 7.38 8.06
C GLU A 13 10.76 7.13 6.80
N THR A 14 10.19 6.50 5.77
CA THR A 14 10.82 6.25 4.47
C THR A 14 10.22 7.21 3.44
N PRO A 15 10.87 8.36 3.14
CA PRO A 15 10.42 9.27 2.10
C PRO A 15 10.34 8.55 0.75
N SER A 16 9.30 8.85 -0.01
CA SER A 16 9.01 8.21 -1.29
C SER A 16 8.28 9.18 -2.20
N LEU A 17 9.01 10.17 -2.74
CA LEU A 17 8.44 10.99 -3.81
C LEU A 17 8.27 10.14 -5.08
N SER A 18 7.37 10.56 -5.97
CA SER A 18 7.17 9.86 -7.24
C SER A 18 8.50 9.75 -8.02
N GLY A 19 8.97 8.52 -8.24
CA GLY A 19 10.28 8.20 -8.83
C GLY A 19 11.44 7.94 -7.86
N GLU A 20 11.21 8.06 -6.56
CA GLU A 20 12.17 7.81 -5.49
C GLU A 20 11.72 6.67 -4.55
N GLU A 21 10.76 5.84 -4.97
CA GLU A 21 10.08 4.84 -4.14
C GLU A 21 10.89 3.55 -3.91
N LYS A 22 12.14 3.49 -4.37
CA LYS A 22 12.95 2.26 -4.31
C LYS A 22 13.04 1.71 -2.88
N ASP A 23 13.39 2.56 -1.91
CA ASP A 23 13.63 2.11 -0.54
C ASP A 23 12.33 1.68 0.15
N ILE A 24 11.22 2.40 -0.07
CA ILE A 24 9.91 1.99 0.46
C ILE A 24 9.40 0.70 -0.20
N ALA A 25 9.68 0.49 -1.49
CA ALA A 25 9.30 -0.72 -2.19
C ALA A 25 9.99 -1.96 -1.59
N TYR A 26 11.30 -1.85 -1.30
CA TYR A 26 12.04 -2.89 -0.60
C TYR A 26 11.49 -3.15 0.81
N LEU A 27 11.23 -2.08 1.57
CA LEU A 27 10.67 -2.17 2.92
C LEU A 27 9.30 -2.87 2.92
N ILE A 28 8.39 -2.50 2.03
CA ILE A 28 7.06 -3.11 1.91
C ILE A 28 7.17 -4.58 1.53
N ARG A 29 8.02 -4.93 0.56
CA ARG A 29 8.24 -6.33 0.17
C ARG A 29 8.73 -7.17 1.36
N ASP A 30 9.63 -6.62 2.16
CA ASP A 30 10.19 -7.32 3.31
C ASP A 30 9.12 -7.50 4.39
N PHE A 31 8.29 -6.49 4.65
CA PHE A 31 7.11 -6.66 5.50
C PHE A 31 6.13 -7.71 4.95
N LEU A 32 5.86 -7.76 3.65
CA LEU A 32 5.00 -8.79 3.08
C LEU A 32 5.54 -10.21 3.37
N ASN A 33 6.84 -10.42 3.21
CA ASN A 33 7.50 -11.69 3.55
C ASN A 33 7.37 -12.03 5.03
N ASP A 34 7.71 -11.07 5.90
CA ASP A 34 7.70 -11.26 7.35
C ASP A 34 6.29 -11.55 7.89
N TYR A 35 5.26 -10.99 7.27
CA TYR A 35 3.87 -11.18 7.66
C TYR A 35 3.22 -12.43 7.04
N GLY A 36 3.91 -13.14 6.15
CA GLY A 36 3.56 -14.51 5.76
C GLY A 36 2.75 -14.67 4.47
N VAL A 37 2.94 -13.77 3.49
CA VAL A 37 2.49 -14.06 2.11
C VAL A 37 3.25 -15.28 1.55
N ASP A 38 2.65 -15.99 0.60
CA ASP A 38 3.29 -17.17 -0.01
C ASP A 38 4.36 -16.80 -1.04
N LYS A 39 4.26 -15.59 -1.60
CA LYS A 39 5.26 -15.02 -2.51
C LYS A 39 5.20 -13.50 -2.44
N SER A 40 6.35 -12.85 -2.38
CA SER A 40 6.47 -11.42 -2.70
C SER A 40 7.62 -11.12 -3.64
N PHE A 41 7.51 -10.06 -4.43
CA PHE A 41 8.57 -9.57 -5.32
C PHE A 41 8.30 -8.14 -5.76
N ILE A 42 9.32 -7.49 -6.32
CA ILE A 42 9.20 -6.19 -7.00
C ILE A 42 9.33 -6.47 -8.50
N ASP A 43 8.40 -5.96 -9.31
CA ASP A 43 8.43 -6.17 -10.76
C ASP A 43 9.35 -5.17 -11.48
N LYS A 44 9.44 -5.28 -12.81
CA LYS A 44 10.30 -4.41 -13.63
C LYS A 44 9.86 -2.93 -13.63
N TYR A 45 8.66 -2.63 -13.16
CA TYR A 45 8.08 -1.29 -13.06
C TYR A 45 8.21 -0.68 -11.67
N GLY A 46 8.69 -1.45 -10.69
CA GLY A 46 8.78 -1.02 -9.29
C GLY A 46 7.52 -1.34 -8.48
N ASN A 47 6.52 -2.05 -9.03
CA ASN A 47 5.36 -2.48 -8.26
C ASN A 47 5.79 -3.55 -7.26
N VAL A 48 5.39 -3.40 -6.00
CA VAL A 48 5.55 -4.44 -4.98
C VAL A 48 4.33 -5.34 -5.01
N ILE A 49 4.55 -6.64 -5.18
CA ILE A 49 3.49 -7.63 -5.29
C ILE A 49 3.65 -8.66 -4.19
N GLY A 50 2.59 -8.88 -3.40
CA GLY A 50 2.46 -9.96 -2.41
C GLY A 50 1.28 -10.87 -2.75
N ILE A 51 1.41 -12.19 -2.55
CA ILE A 51 0.40 -13.17 -2.96
C ILE A 51 0.11 -14.13 -1.81
N ILE A 52 -1.17 -14.26 -1.45
CA ILE A 52 -1.71 -15.37 -0.65
C ILE A 52 -2.54 -16.26 -1.59
N LYS A 53 -2.16 -17.54 -1.69
CA LYS A 53 -2.89 -18.54 -2.46
C LYS A 53 -4.11 -19.00 -1.68
N GLY A 54 -5.28 -18.69 -2.23
CA GLY A 54 -6.57 -19.15 -1.71
C GLY A 54 -6.98 -20.49 -2.31
N GLY A 55 -8.00 -21.11 -1.71
CA GLY A 55 -8.59 -22.37 -2.17
C GLY A 55 -9.69 -22.19 -3.23
N LEU A 56 -10.24 -20.98 -3.37
CA LEU A 56 -11.30 -20.69 -4.34
C LEU A 56 -10.73 -20.23 -5.68
N ASN A 57 -11.44 -20.54 -6.77
CA ASN A 57 -11.17 -20.00 -8.10
C ASN A 57 -11.72 -18.57 -8.24
N ARG A 58 -11.26 -17.68 -7.36
CA ARG A 58 -11.60 -16.25 -7.28
C ARG A 58 -10.37 -15.49 -6.81
N THR A 59 -10.32 -14.20 -7.14
CA THR A 59 -9.18 -13.34 -6.87
C THR A 59 -9.61 -11.97 -6.35
N ILE A 60 -8.99 -11.54 -5.26
CA ILE A 60 -9.14 -10.20 -4.69
C ILE A 60 -7.79 -9.51 -4.79
N VAL A 61 -7.78 -8.26 -5.24
CA VAL A 61 -6.60 -7.40 -5.22
C VAL A 61 -6.82 -6.28 -4.19
N PHE A 62 -5.88 -6.13 -3.27
CA PHE A 62 -5.72 -4.90 -2.49
C PHE A 62 -4.68 -4.03 -3.18
N GLU A 63 -5.06 -2.81 -3.48
CA GLU A 63 -4.26 -1.85 -4.23
C GLU A 63 -3.93 -0.64 -3.34
N GLY A 64 -2.71 -0.14 -3.47
CA GLY A 64 -2.37 1.18 -2.95
C GLY A 64 -1.11 1.75 -3.57
N HIS A 65 -0.85 3.04 -3.37
CA HIS A 65 0.36 3.69 -3.83
C HIS A 65 1.36 3.96 -2.71
N MET A 66 2.63 3.86 -3.05
CA MET A 66 3.75 4.01 -2.12
C MET A 66 4.31 5.42 -2.12
N ASP A 67 4.10 6.16 -3.20
CA ASP A 67 4.57 7.54 -3.30
C ASP A 67 3.73 8.49 -2.44
N HIS A 68 4.20 9.73 -2.32
CA HIS A 68 3.43 10.80 -1.71
C HIS A 68 3.87 12.14 -2.32
N VAL A 69 2.98 13.12 -2.29
CA VAL A 69 3.36 14.49 -2.65
C VAL A 69 4.48 15.06 -1.77
N PRO A 70 5.27 16.04 -2.26
CA PRO A 70 6.25 16.76 -1.45
C PRO A 70 5.64 17.35 -0.16
N PRO A 71 6.38 17.37 0.97
CA PRO A 71 5.90 17.97 2.21
C PRO A 71 5.78 19.50 2.12
N GLY A 72 6.38 20.14 1.10
CA GLY A 72 6.46 21.58 1.01
C GLY A 72 7.45 22.16 2.03
N ASN A 73 7.19 23.38 2.50
CA ASN A 73 8.07 24.04 3.47
C ASN A 73 7.94 23.41 4.87
N ILE A 74 9.01 22.80 5.35
CA ILE A 74 9.09 22.13 6.66
C ILE A 74 8.76 23.09 7.81
N SER A 75 9.04 24.39 7.71
CA SER A 75 8.70 25.36 8.77
C SER A 75 7.20 25.50 9.03
N ASN A 76 6.35 25.09 8.08
CA ASN A 76 4.90 25.12 8.20
C ASN A 76 4.36 23.86 8.91
N TRP A 77 5.20 22.85 9.12
CA TRP A 77 4.81 21.63 9.81
C TRP A 77 4.94 21.81 11.32
N LYS A 78 3.86 21.49 12.04
CA LYS A 78 3.89 21.41 13.51
C LYS A 78 4.69 20.20 14.01
N TYR A 79 4.67 19.11 13.24
CA TYR A 79 5.39 17.86 13.51
C TYR A 79 6.14 17.47 12.24
N ASP A 80 7.38 17.00 12.38
CA ASP A 80 8.22 16.64 11.23
C ASP A 80 7.52 15.61 10.32
N PRO A 81 7.40 15.85 9.00
CA PRO A 81 6.64 15.00 8.09
C PRO A 81 7.19 13.58 8.00
N TYR A 82 8.46 13.35 8.33
CA TYR A 82 9.13 12.05 8.24
C TYR A 82 9.54 11.48 9.60
N LYS A 83 9.13 12.10 10.71
CA LYS A 83 9.27 11.55 12.06
C LYS A 83 7.88 11.38 12.68
N PRO A 84 7.21 10.25 12.42
CA PRO A 84 5.83 10.09 12.80
C PRO A 84 5.66 10.08 14.32
N GLU A 85 4.76 10.92 14.78
CA GLU A 85 4.40 11.05 16.19
C GLU A 85 2.93 10.71 16.41
N ILE A 86 2.62 10.07 17.52
CA ILE A 86 1.24 9.84 17.95
C ILE A 86 0.89 10.91 18.98
N ILE A 87 -0.01 11.81 18.60
CA ILE A 87 -0.54 12.86 19.46
C ILE A 87 -2.05 12.71 19.52
N GLU A 88 -2.61 12.59 20.72
CA GLU A 88 -4.07 12.50 20.93
C GLU A 88 -4.75 11.44 20.03
N ASN A 89 -4.16 10.24 19.96
CA ASN A 89 -4.61 9.10 19.15
C ASN A 89 -4.55 9.29 17.63
N ARG A 90 -3.82 10.29 17.14
CA ARG A 90 -3.57 10.50 15.71
C ARG A 90 -2.09 10.35 15.41
N ILE A 91 -1.78 9.66 14.33
CA ILE A 91 -0.43 9.61 13.79
C ILE A 91 -0.25 10.78 12.82
N TYR A 92 0.79 11.58 13.04
CA TYR A 92 1.14 12.71 12.19
C TYR A 92 2.35 12.35 11.33
N GLY A 93 2.29 12.63 10.03
CA GLY A 93 3.37 12.38 9.09
C GLY A 93 2.89 12.46 7.64
N ARG A 94 3.80 12.74 6.72
CA ARG A 94 3.51 12.76 5.28
C ARG A 94 3.22 11.33 4.82
N GLY A 95 2.11 11.19 4.11
CA GLY A 95 1.63 9.92 3.60
C GLY A 95 0.84 9.09 4.62
N ALA A 96 0.66 9.59 5.85
CA ALA A 96 -0.05 8.85 6.90
C ALA A 96 -1.49 8.49 6.50
N VAL A 97 -2.23 9.46 5.95
CA VAL A 97 -3.59 9.26 5.42
C VAL A 97 -3.56 8.74 3.98
N ASP A 98 -2.63 9.26 3.18
CA ASP A 98 -2.58 9.09 1.72
C ASP A 98 -1.20 8.53 1.28
N MET A 99 -1.02 7.21 1.21
CA MET A 99 -1.94 6.19 1.74
C MET A 99 -1.23 5.10 2.55
N LYS A 100 -0.11 5.44 3.19
CA LYS A 100 0.74 4.52 3.97
C LYS A 100 0.02 3.88 5.17
N GLY A 101 -0.97 4.56 5.74
CA GLY A 101 -1.85 3.98 6.77
C GLY A 101 -2.67 2.79 6.26
N ALA A 102 -3.18 2.88 5.03
CA ALA A 102 -3.91 1.79 4.38
C ALA A 102 -2.98 0.62 4.02
N ILE A 103 -1.80 0.90 3.44
CA ILE A 103 -0.78 -0.12 3.18
C ILE A 103 -0.41 -0.88 4.45
N GLY A 104 -0.10 -0.15 5.54
CA GLY A 104 0.25 -0.78 6.81
C GLY A 104 -0.89 -1.65 7.37
N SER A 105 -2.15 -1.22 7.19
CA SER A 105 -3.34 -1.98 7.61
C SER A 105 -3.53 -3.25 6.78
N MET A 106 -3.32 -3.18 5.46
CA MET A 106 -3.36 -4.33 4.55
C MET A 106 -2.30 -5.36 4.94
N ILE A 107 -1.06 -4.93 5.14
CA ILE A 107 0.05 -5.80 5.59
C ILE A 107 -0.29 -6.44 6.94
N TYR A 108 -0.72 -5.63 7.92
CA TYR A 108 -1.07 -6.13 9.25
C TYR A 108 -2.22 -7.15 9.24
N SER A 109 -3.06 -7.13 8.22
CA SER A 109 -4.18 -8.07 8.06
C SER A 109 -3.74 -9.47 7.62
N ILE A 110 -2.60 -9.60 6.91
CA ILE A 110 -2.10 -10.84 6.30
C ILE A 110 -2.15 -12.05 7.26
N PRO A 111 -1.56 -12.01 8.47
CA PRO A 111 -1.55 -13.17 9.36
C PRO A 111 -2.94 -13.51 9.95
N LYS A 112 -3.93 -12.65 9.79
CA LYS A 112 -5.31 -12.86 10.27
C LYS A 112 -6.20 -13.53 9.22
N VAL A 113 -5.73 -13.67 7.98
CA VAL A 113 -6.49 -14.27 6.89
C VAL A 113 -6.41 -15.79 6.98
N SER A 114 -7.57 -16.48 6.98
CA SER A 114 -7.62 -17.92 6.78
C SER A 114 -7.14 -18.25 5.36
N LYS A 115 -6.16 -19.14 5.22
CA LYS A 115 -5.70 -19.60 3.89
C LYS A 115 -6.62 -20.65 3.24
N LYS A 116 -7.57 -21.21 4.01
CA LYS A 116 -8.55 -22.19 3.51
C LYS A 116 -9.86 -21.48 3.12
N ASP A 117 -10.44 -21.91 2.00
CA ASP A 117 -11.75 -21.49 1.49
C ASP A 117 -11.92 -19.98 1.26
N ILE A 118 -10.82 -19.29 0.91
CA ILE A 118 -10.81 -17.89 0.47
C ILE A 118 -10.42 -17.75 -1.00
N PRO A 119 -10.77 -16.62 -1.66
CA PRO A 119 -10.13 -16.19 -2.90
C PRO A 119 -8.61 -16.07 -2.73
N SER A 120 -7.85 -16.20 -3.81
CA SER A 120 -6.45 -15.78 -3.78
C SER A 120 -6.38 -14.26 -3.61
N ILE A 121 -5.50 -13.80 -2.73
CA ILE A 121 -5.34 -12.38 -2.41
C ILE A 121 -4.02 -11.89 -2.98
N TYR A 122 -4.09 -10.80 -3.73
CA TYR A 122 -2.94 -10.07 -4.24
C TYR A 122 -2.87 -8.73 -3.54
N TYR A 123 -1.71 -8.38 -3.02
CA TYR A 123 -1.38 -7.03 -2.58
C TYR A 123 -0.51 -6.43 -3.68
N ILE A 124 -0.94 -5.32 -4.27
CA ILE A 124 -0.22 -4.64 -5.34
C ILE A 124 -0.02 -3.20 -4.89
N PHE A 125 1.24 -2.84 -4.61
CA PHE A 125 1.60 -1.49 -4.22
C PHE A 125 2.42 -0.82 -5.32
N VAL A 126 1.95 0.31 -5.83
CA VAL A 126 2.47 0.93 -7.05
C VAL A 126 3.28 2.20 -6.75
N PRO A 127 4.29 2.52 -7.56
CA PRO A 127 4.90 3.85 -7.56
C PRO A 127 4.14 4.82 -8.48
N TYR A 128 4.52 6.10 -8.46
CA TYR A 128 4.07 7.16 -9.36
C TYR A 128 2.57 7.50 -9.39
N GLU A 129 1.76 7.07 -8.43
CA GLU A 129 0.31 7.31 -8.48
C GLU A 129 -0.01 8.81 -8.44
N GLU A 130 0.67 9.56 -7.59
CA GLU A 130 0.43 10.99 -7.33
C GLU A 130 0.62 11.87 -8.59
N ILE A 131 1.32 11.35 -9.61
CA ILE A 131 1.53 12.02 -10.90
C ILE A 131 0.95 11.24 -12.09
N SER A 132 0.59 9.97 -11.92
CA SER A 132 0.15 9.08 -13.00
C SER A 132 -0.74 7.94 -12.48
N GLU A 133 -1.96 8.29 -12.11
CA GLU A 133 -2.98 7.39 -11.58
C GLU A 133 -3.23 6.16 -12.48
N GLY A 134 -3.21 4.97 -11.85
CA GLY A 134 -3.63 3.69 -12.44
C GLY A 134 -2.74 3.09 -13.53
N VAL A 135 -1.72 3.80 -14.03
CA VAL A 135 -0.88 3.32 -15.14
C VAL A 135 -0.06 2.10 -14.73
N LEU A 136 0.62 2.18 -13.59
CA LEU A 136 1.49 1.09 -13.12
C LEU A 136 0.70 -0.07 -12.52
N PHE A 137 -0.46 0.19 -11.94
CA PHE A 137 -1.40 -0.85 -11.53
C PHE A 137 -1.87 -1.69 -12.73
N LYS A 138 -2.28 -1.03 -13.82
CA LYS A 138 -2.65 -1.72 -15.07
C LYS A 138 -1.52 -2.60 -15.59
N LYS A 139 -0.28 -2.09 -15.58
CA LYS A 139 0.91 -2.86 -15.99
C LYS A 139 1.17 -4.07 -15.09
N ALA A 140 0.98 -3.94 -13.77
CA ALA A 140 1.10 -5.07 -12.86
C ALA A 140 0.10 -6.19 -13.21
N LEU A 141 -1.16 -5.84 -13.50
CA LEU A 141 -2.19 -6.80 -13.88
C LEU A 141 -1.94 -7.44 -15.24
N GLU A 142 -1.69 -6.63 -16.28
CA GLU A 142 -1.67 -7.10 -17.67
C GLU A 142 -0.31 -7.71 -18.07
N GLU A 143 0.79 -7.10 -17.64
CA GLU A 143 2.12 -7.50 -18.11
C GLU A 143 2.90 -8.35 -17.10
N THR A 144 2.71 -8.11 -15.79
CA THR A 144 3.45 -8.83 -14.76
C THR A 144 2.71 -10.10 -14.31
N LEU A 145 1.42 -9.99 -14.05
CA LEU A 145 0.62 -11.08 -13.47
C LEU A 145 -0.24 -11.82 -14.49
N ASN A 146 -0.56 -11.19 -15.63
CA ASN A 146 -1.57 -11.64 -16.57
C ASN A 146 -2.87 -12.05 -15.84
N LEU A 147 -3.34 -11.16 -14.97
CA LEU A 147 -4.42 -11.39 -14.01
C LEU A 147 -5.60 -10.47 -14.28
N ARG A 148 -6.81 -11.03 -14.29
CA ARG A 148 -8.06 -10.28 -14.24
C ARG A 148 -8.73 -10.50 -12.89
N PRO A 149 -8.70 -9.52 -11.97
CA PRO A 149 -9.25 -9.68 -10.63
C PRO A 149 -10.79 -9.72 -10.64
N ASP A 150 -11.37 -10.48 -9.70
CA ASP A 150 -12.83 -10.47 -9.46
C ASP A 150 -13.26 -9.24 -8.64
N LEU A 151 -12.39 -8.78 -7.75
CA LEU A 151 -12.59 -7.59 -6.91
C LEU A 151 -11.26 -6.86 -6.71
N VAL A 152 -11.31 -5.53 -6.77
CA VAL A 152 -10.21 -4.65 -6.37
C VAL A 152 -10.69 -3.80 -5.19
N VAL A 153 -9.88 -3.74 -4.14
CA VAL A 153 -10.05 -2.87 -2.98
C VAL A 153 -8.92 -1.84 -3.01
N LEU A 154 -9.26 -0.61 -3.37
CA LEU A 154 -8.35 0.53 -3.38
C LEU A 154 -8.26 1.10 -1.96
N GLY A 155 -7.06 1.27 -1.42
CA GLY A 155 -6.86 1.75 -0.04
C GLY A 155 -6.94 3.27 0.13
N GLU A 156 -7.37 4.00 -0.90
CA GLU A 156 -7.48 5.45 -0.89
C GLU A 156 -8.32 6.02 0.26
N ALA A 157 -8.02 7.25 0.66
CA ALA A 157 -8.62 7.86 1.83
C ALA A 157 -10.08 8.28 1.59
N THR A 158 -11.03 7.47 2.05
CA THR A 158 -12.48 7.72 1.94
C THR A 158 -13.15 8.00 3.29
N ASN A 159 -12.39 8.33 4.35
CA ASN A 159 -12.92 8.44 5.72
C ASN A 159 -13.62 7.15 6.22
N LEU A 160 -13.16 5.99 5.74
CA LEU A 160 -13.75 4.67 6.00
C LEU A 160 -15.14 4.44 5.39
N ASP A 161 -15.58 5.31 4.48
CA ASP A 161 -16.79 5.11 3.69
C ASP A 161 -16.51 4.27 2.43
N LEU A 162 -17.50 3.51 1.96
CA LEU A 162 -17.37 2.72 0.74
C LEU A 162 -17.66 3.57 -0.49
N TYR A 163 -16.64 3.79 -1.31
CA TYR A 163 -16.76 4.50 -2.58
C TYR A 163 -16.69 3.49 -3.73
N ILE A 164 -17.65 3.56 -4.65
CA ILE A 164 -17.78 2.63 -5.80
C ILE A 164 -17.52 3.29 -7.15
N GLY A 165 -16.98 4.51 -7.14
CA GLY A 165 -16.67 5.26 -8.34
C GLY A 165 -16.03 6.61 -8.03
N GLN A 166 -15.38 7.17 -9.05
CA GLN A 166 -14.74 8.47 -9.01
C GLN A 166 -14.95 9.23 -10.32
N ARG A 167 -14.67 10.53 -10.29
CA ARG A 167 -14.68 11.35 -11.50
C ARG A 167 -13.40 11.09 -12.30
N GLY A 168 -13.51 11.03 -13.63
CA GLY A 168 -12.32 11.03 -14.49
C GLY A 168 -11.55 12.35 -14.39
N ARG A 169 -10.27 12.31 -14.73
CA ARG A 169 -9.36 13.45 -14.81
C ARG A 169 -8.74 13.54 -16.20
#